data_AF-A0A1N6KNM1-F1
#
_entry.id   AF-A0A1N6KNM1-F1
#
_cell.length_a   1.000
_cell.length_b   1.000
_cell.length_c   1.000
_cell.angle_alpha   90.00
_cell.angle_beta   90.00
_cell.angle_gamma   90.00
#
_symmetry.space_group_name_H-M   'P 1'
#
loop_
_entity.id
_entity.type
_entity.pdbx_description
1 polymer ?
#
loop_
_entity_poly.entity_id
_entity_poly.type
_entity_poly.pdbx_seq_one_letter_code
_entity_poly.pdbx_strand_id
1 'polypeptide(L)'
;MVRPCRLGLLLILAMLLSACGAGRSARAQALDDEDEVEGPAMQQDFFIDESTFDSWVFGNSRNATNARARLDSMLELKLAELDRVARLTEAQKKKLELASRGDIKRFFDQVAVKRQTFDLVRRDRQKFGMFYQEIQPLQQALQRGLFGDGSLFAKTVKKSLDDGQAVAFDALNAQRRQFQRQARLGRLLVTLDHSVGLDQDQRQRLTKLIVEETRSPIRPSSYDLYCVLIQLAQLPEDRIKPIFHDSQWLAIHQLLAQSKAYKQIMRREGVLPGESPDEPWAVAIDPEAPKSASDGKKSD
;
A
#
# COMPACT_ATOMS: atom_id res chain seq x y z
N MET A 1 31.81 -10.55 7.69
CA MET A 1 31.55 -9.14 7.30
C MET A 1 30.09 -8.84 7.55
N VAL A 2 29.79 -8.28 8.73
CA VAL A 2 28.43 -8.02 9.22
C VAL A 2 28.04 -6.59 8.81
N ARG A 3 26.94 -6.43 8.09
CA ARG A 3 26.36 -5.11 7.79
C ARG A 3 25.37 -4.74 8.91
N PRO A 4 25.47 -3.55 9.53
CA PRO A 4 24.45 -3.11 10.47
C PRO A 4 23.16 -2.75 9.73
N CYS A 5 22.08 -3.42 10.14
CA CYS A 5 20.77 -3.38 9.52
C CYS A 5 19.88 -2.37 10.28
N ARG A 6 19.45 -1.32 9.58
CA ARG A 6 18.18 -0.59 9.72
C ARG A 6 17.58 -0.50 11.14
N LEU A 7 18.11 0.41 11.96
CA LEU A 7 17.41 1.00 13.09
C LEU A 7 16.77 2.31 12.62
N GLY A 8 15.53 2.25 12.14
CA GLY A 8 14.88 3.42 11.54
C GLY A 8 13.42 3.17 11.17
N LEU A 9 12.64 2.60 12.10
CA LEU A 9 11.17 2.54 11.99
C LEU A 9 10.53 2.25 13.37
N LEU A 10 10.94 2.98 14.41
CA LEU A 10 10.45 2.79 15.78
C LEU A 10 10.16 4.11 16.52
N LEU A 11 9.63 5.11 15.82
CA LEU A 11 9.44 6.46 16.39
C LEU A 11 8.13 7.15 15.97
N ILE A 12 7.02 6.42 15.90
CA ILE A 12 5.68 7.05 15.75
C ILE A 12 4.68 6.60 16.83
N LEU A 13 4.92 5.52 17.59
CA LEU A 13 3.97 5.10 18.64
C LEU A 13 4.24 5.68 20.05
N ALA A 14 5.34 6.40 20.28
CA ALA A 14 5.72 6.88 21.62
C ALA A 14 5.41 8.37 21.92
N MET A 15 4.79 9.13 21.01
CA MET A 15 4.58 10.59 21.19
C MET A 15 3.20 11.00 21.76
N LEU A 16 2.30 10.08 22.11
CA LEU A 16 0.92 10.44 22.51
C LEU A 16 0.53 10.05 23.95
N LEU A 17 1.52 9.84 24.84
CA LEU A 17 1.29 9.58 26.28
C LEU A 17 1.92 10.63 27.22
N SER A 18 2.34 11.80 26.71
CA SER A 18 2.90 12.91 27.52
C SER A 18 2.07 14.20 27.47
N ALA A 19 0.73 14.09 27.44
CA ALA A 19 -0.15 15.26 27.47
C ALA A 19 -1.14 15.21 28.66
N CYS A 20 -0.63 15.01 29.88
CA CYS A 20 -1.33 15.30 31.15
C CYS A 20 -0.30 15.67 32.22
N GLY A 21 0.53 16.68 31.94
CA GLY A 21 1.42 17.32 32.92
C GLY A 21 1.01 18.77 33.06
N ALA A 22 0.01 19.05 33.89
CA ALA A 22 -0.37 20.39 34.29
C ALA A 22 0.79 21.02 35.08
N GLY A 23 1.52 21.92 34.44
CA GLY A 23 2.59 22.70 35.05
C GLY A 23 2.60 24.12 34.51
N ARG A 24 1.66 24.94 34.99
CA ARG A 24 1.70 26.40 34.79
C ARG A 24 2.93 26.94 35.52
N SER A 25 4.03 27.18 34.80
CA SER A 25 5.08 28.09 35.27
C SER A 25 4.86 29.45 34.60
N ALA A 26 4.20 30.34 35.34
CA ALA A 26 4.18 31.75 35.06
C ALA A 26 5.60 32.30 35.34
N ARG A 27 6.38 32.56 34.28
CA ARG A 27 7.54 33.43 34.35
C ARG A 27 7.20 34.73 33.63
N ALA A 28 6.89 35.74 34.43
CA ALA A 28 6.91 37.13 34.01
C ALA A 28 8.37 37.50 33.70
N GLN A 29 8.67 37.78 32.43
CA GLN A 29 9.87 38.51 32.06
C GLN A 29 9.42 39.89 31.58
N ALA A 30 10.00 40.88 32.23
CA ALA A 30 9.79 42.29 31.96
C ALA A 30 10.31 42.65 30.56
N LEU A 31 9.55 43.54 29.94
CA LEU A 31 9.73 44.11 28.62
C LEU A 31 10.95 45.04 28.61
N ASP A 32 11.93 44.71 27.76
CA ASP A 32 12.78 45.69 27.09
C ASP A 32 12.38 45.60 25.60
N ASP A 33 11.39 46.41 25.21
CA ASP A 33 11.00 46.63 23.82
C ASP A 33 12.07 47.51 23.16
N GLU A 34 13.11 46.91 22.61
CA GLU A 34 13.88 47.54 21.54
C GLU A 34 13.09 47.35 20.24
N ASP A 35 12.61 48.46 19.67
CA ASP A 35 11.99 48.52 18.34
C ASP A 35 13.00 48.04 17.28
N GLU A 36 13.13 46.72 17.15
CA GLU A 36 13.90 46.07 16.08
C GLU A 36 13.14 46.32 14.78
N VAL A 37 13.56 47.36 14.06
CA VAL A 37 13.02 47.73 12.76
C VAL A 37 13.19 46.55 11.81
N GLU A 38 12.14 45.75 11.65
CA GLU A 38 12.08 44.64 10.71
C GLU A 38 12.38 45.17 9.30
N GLY A 39 13.63 44.99 8.85
CA GLY A 39 14.05 45.34 7.50
C GLY A 39 13.20 44.58 6.47
N PRO A 40 12.97 45.16 5.27
CA PRO A 40 12.12 44.54 4.25
C PRO A 40 12.61 43.13 3.95
N ALA A 41 11.76 42.13 4.23
CA ALA A 41 12.05 40.73 3.98
C ALA A 41 12.42 40.55 2.50
N MET A 42 13.69 40.23 2.23
CA MET A 42 14.16 39.94 0.89
C MET A 42 13.37 38.76 0.32
N GLN A 43 12.50 39.03 -0.65
CA GLN A 43 11.78 37.99 -1.38
C GLN A 43 12.80 37.16 -2.14
N GLN A 44 13.02 35.92 -1.70
CA GLN A 44 13.90 34.99 -2.41
C GLN A 44 13.27 34.65 -3.76
N ASP A 45 14.00 34.87 -4.85
CA ASP A 45 13.59 34.47 -6.19
C ASP A 45 13.37 32.96 -6.22
N PHE A 46 12.10 32.56 -6.39
CA PHE A 46 11.72 31.16 -6.47
C PHE A 46 12.09 30.62 -7.85
N PHE A 47 13.09 29.74 -7.89
CA PHE A 47 13.51 29.05 -9.10
C PHE A 47 13.79 27.58 -8.81
N ILE A 48 13.23 26.68 -9.62
CA ILE A 48 13.46 25.24 -9.52
C ILE A 48 14.28 24.78 -10.72
N ASP A 49 15.39 24.10 -10.43
CA ASP A 49 16.27 23.51 -11.44
C ASP A 49 15.64 22.30 -12.15
N GLU A 50 15.97 22.09 -13.42
CA GLU A 50 15.44 20.99 -14.23
C GLU A 50 15.80 19.61 -13.68
N SER A 51 16.98 19.45 -13.09
CA SER A 51 17.36 18.18 -12.44
C SER A 51 16.45 17.79 -11.28
N THR A 52 15.79 18.79 -10.67
CA THR A 52 14.83 18.56 -9.59
C THR A 52 13.54 17.91 -10.14
N PHE A 53 13.09 18.31 -11.33
CA PHE A 53 11.97 17.66 -12.01
C PHE A 53 12.25 16.17 -12.24
N ASP A 54 13.45 15.83 -12.73
CA ASP A 54 13.86 14.44 -12.95
C ASP A 54 13.87 13.64 -11.65
N SER A 55 14.42 14.20 -10.57
CA SER A 55 14.43 13.54 -9.27
C SER A 55 13.01 13.30 -8.75
N TRP A 56 12.07 14.22 -8.98
CA TRP A 56 10.68 14.02 -8.59
C TRP A 56 10.01 12.94 -9.41
N VAL A 57 10.12 12.96 -10.74
CA VAL A 57 9.43 11.99 -11.60
C VAL A 57 10.03 10.59 -11.47
N PHE A 58 11.37 10.49 -11.48
CA PHE A 58 12.08 9.22 -11.59
C PHE A 58 12.57 8.65 -10.24
N GLY A 59 12.47 9.42 -9.16
CA GLY A 59 12.89 9.02 -7.81
C GLY A 59 14.32 8.50 -7.80
N ASN A 60 14.50 7.25 -7.38
CA ASN A 60 15.82 6.62 -7.24
C ASN A 60 16.60 6.49 -8.55
N SER A 61 15.94 6.53 -9.73
CA SER A 61 16.64 6.45 -11.01
C SER A 61 17.33 7.78 -11.38
N ARG A 62 16.96 8.88 -10.73
CA ARG A 62 17.50 10.26 -10.89
C ARG A 62 17.32 10.93 -12.24
N ASN A 63 17.23 10.19 -13.36
CA ASN A 63 17.04 10.74 -14.71
C ASN A 63 16.28 9.77 -15.63
N ALA A 64 15.88 10.30 -16.79
CA ALA A 64 15.10 9.56 -17.80
C ALA A 64 15.83 8.33 -18.35
N THR A 65 17.13 8.44 -18.65
CA THR A 65 17.92 7.35 -19.24
C THR A 65 17.99 6.14 -18.30
N ASN A 66 18.32 6.37 -17.03
CA ASN A 66 18.37 5.32 -16.01
C ASN A 66 16.98 4.73 -15.74
N ALA A 67 15.93 5.56 -15.72
CA ALA A 67 14.57 5.08 -15.57
C ALA A 67 14.16 4.17 -16.73
N ARG A 68 14.54 4.52 -17.96
CA ARG A 68 14.28 3.70 -19.14
C ARG A 68 15.02 2.38 -19.10
N ALA A 69 16.32 2.40 -18.83
CA ALA A 69 17.12 1.19 -18.70
C ALA A 69 16.55 0.24 -17.63
N ARG A 70 16.12 0.79 -16.47
CA ARG A 70 15.46 0.00 -15.43
C ARG A 70 14.14 -0.62 -15.92
N LEU A 71 13.32 0.12 -16.66
CA LEU A 71 12.06 -0.37 -17.21
C LEU A 71 12.28 -1.46 -18.27
N ASP A 72 13.32 -1.32 -19.10
CA ASP A 72 13.72 -2.33 -20.08
C ASP A 72 14.20 -3.62 -19.38
N SER A 73 15.02 -3.53 -18.31
CA SER A 73 15.37 -4.71 -17.50
C SER A 73 14.15 -5.35 -16.82
N MET A 74 13.20 -4.55 -16.34
CA MET A 74 11.95 -5.07 -15.78
C MET A 74 11.10 -5.80 -16.83
N LEU A 75 11.09 -5.30 -18.07
CA LEU A 75 10.44 -5.94 -19.20
C LEU A 75 11.07 -7.31 -19.49
N GLU A 76 12.39 -7.39 -19.61
CA GLU A 76 13.10 -8.65 -19.86
C GLU A 76 12.78 -9.69 -18.79
N LEU A 77 12.84 -9.32 -17.51
CA LEU A 77 12.49 -10.21 -16.40
C LEU A 77 11.04 -10.69 -16.47
N LYS A 78 10.10 -9.80 -16.82
CA LYS A 78 8.68 -10.14 -16.95
C LYS A 78 8.42 -11.10 -18.12
N LEU A 79 9.06 -10.89 -19.26
CA LEU A 79 8.96 -11.78 -20.41
C LEU A 79 9.58 -13.15 -20.11
N ALA A 80 10.77 -13.19 -19.52
CA ALA A 80 11.42 -14.44 -19.15
C ALA A 80 10.60 -15.25 -18.14
N GLU A 81 9.97 -14.57 -17.17
CA GLU A 81 9.11 -15.21 -16.18
C GLU A 81 7.83 -15.78 -16.81
N LEU A 82 7.20 -15.04 -17.71
CA LEU A 82 6.03 -15.50 -18.45
C LEU A 82 6.38 -16.67 -19.37
N ASP A 83 7.50 -16.58 -20.09
CA ASP A 83 8.00 -17.64 -20.97
C ASP A 83 8.27 -18.95 -20.20
N ARG A 84 8.87 -18.85 -19.02
CA ARG A 84 9.12 -20.03 -18.18
C ARG A 84 7.84 -20.79 -17.81
N VAL A 85 6.73 -20.10 -17.62
CA VAL A 85 5.47 -20.71 -17.15
C VAL A 85 4.53 -21.07 -18.30
N ALA A 86 4.43 -20.19 -19.30
CA ALA A 86 3.53 -20.36 -20.44
C ALA A 86 4.20 -20.96 -21.69
N ARG A 87 5.54 -21.08 -21.73
CA ARG A 87 6.30 -21.55 -22.90
C ARG A 87 5.89 -20.78 -24.17
N LEU A 88 6.19 -19.48 -24.18
CA LEU A 88 5.73 -18.59 -25.24
C LEU A 88 6.38 -18.94 -26.58
N THR A 89 5.59 -18.87 -27.65
CA THR A 89 6.13 -18.87 -29.01
C THR A 89 6.87 -17.56 -29.31
N GLU A 90 7.79 -17.58 -30.27
CA GLU A 90 8.51 -16.37 -30.70
C GLU A 90 7.56 -15.27 -31.20
N ALA A 91 6.45 -15.64 -31.83
CA ALA A 91 5.41 -14.70 -32.26
C ALA A 91 4.71 -14.03 -31.05
N GLN A 92 4.40 -14.79 -30.00
CA GLN A 92 3.83 -14.24 -28.76
C GLN A 92 4.82 -13.34 -28.04
N LYS A 93 6.09 -13.75 -27.91
CA LYS A 93 7.16 -12.94 -27.31
C LYS A 93 7.29 -11.58 -27.99
N LYS A 94 7.38 -11.55 -29.32
CA LYS A 94 7.49 -10.30 -30.09
C LYS A 94 6.29 -9.37 -29.91
N LYS A 95 5.07 -9.92 -29.87
CA LYS A 95 3.85 -9.13 -29.59
C LYS A 95 3.87 -8.51 -28.20
N LEU A 96 4.24 -9.29 -27.19
CA LEU A 96 4.31 -8.86 -25.80
C LEU A 96 5.42 -7.82 -25.57
N GLU A 97 6.57 -8.00 -26.22
CA GLU A 97 7.66 -7.03 -26.21
C GLU A 97 7.21 -5.69 -26.83
N LEU A 98 6.57 -5.72 -28.00
CA LEU A 98 6.07 -4.51 -28.66
C LEU A 98 5.03 -3.78 -27.79
N ALA A 99 4.09 -4.51 -27.19
CA ALA A 99 3.10 -3.93 -26.29
C ALA A 99 3.76 -3.24 -25.07
N SER A 100 4.76 -3.89 -24.48
CA SER A 100 5.50 -3.35 -23.33
C SER A 100 6.33 -2.12 -23.69
N ARG A 101 7.04 -2.14 -24.83
CA ARG A 101 7.74 -0.97 -25.35
C ARG A 101 6.76 0.18 -25.62
N GLY A 102 5.55 -0.14 -26.05
CA GLY A 102 4.45 0.81 -26.17
C GLY A 102 4.06 1.46 -24.83
N ASP A 103 3.93 0.68 -23.76
CA ASP A 103 3.66 1.22 -22.42
C ASP A 103 4.80 2.12 -21.90
N ILE A 104 6.06 1.71 -22.10
CA ILE A 104 7.23 2.54 -21.77
C ILE A 104 7.19 3.85 -22.54
N LYS A 105 6.97 3.80 -23.86
CA LYS A 105 6.89 5.00 -24.71
C LYS A 105 5.78 5.94 -24.22
N ARG A 106 4.57 5.43 -24.00
CA ARG A 106 3.42 6.24 -23.53
C ARG A 106 3.71 6.94 -22.20
N PHE A 107 4.43 6.29 -21.29
CA PHE A 107 4.88 6.92 -20.05
C PHE A 107 5.84 8.08 -20.33
N PHE A 108 6.89 7.86 -21.13
CA PHE A 108 7.85 8.92 -21.44
C PHE A 108 7.25 10.06 -22.27
N ASP A 109 6.27 9.79 -23.14
CA ASP A 109 5.51 10.82 -23.85
C ASP A 109 4.77 11.73 -22.84
N GLN A 110 4.12 11.15 -21.82
CA GLN A 110 3.46 11.93 -20.77
C GLN A 110 4.45 12.74 -19.94
N VAL A 111 5.62 12.17 -19.62
CA VAL A 111 6.70 12.89 -18.92
C VAL A 111 7.17 14.08 -19.76
N ALA A 112 7.35 13.91 -21.08
CA ALA A 112 7.77 14.99 -21.97
C ALA A 112 6.75 16.14 -22.01
N VAL A 113 5.44 15.81 -22.07
CA VAL A 113 4.38 16.84 -21.96
C VAL A 113 4.46 17.58 -20.63
N LYS A 114 4.62 16.87 -19.51
CA LYS A 114 4.75 17.49 -18.19
C LYS A 114 6.03 18.32 -18.03
N ARG A 115 7.12 17.96 -18.70
CA ARG A 115 8.35 18.77 -18.72
C ARG A 115 8.12 20.11 -19.41
N GLN A 116 7.42 20.14 -20.53
CA GLN A 116 7.06 21.41 -21.19
C GLN A 116 6.21 22.31 -20.27
N THR A 117 5.26 21.72 -19.54
CA THR A 117 4.48 22.47 -18.54
C THR A 117 5.37 22.97 -17.39
N PHE A 118 6.32 22.15 -16.92
CA PHE A 118 7.28 22.53 -15.87
C PHE A 118 8.08 23.78 -16.25
N ASP A 119 8.60 23.84 -17.48
CA ASP A 119 9.41 24.97 -17.95
C ASP A 119 8.66 26.31 -17.89
N LEU A 120 7.33 26.28 -18.07
CA LEU A 120 6.46 27.45 -17.99
C LEU A 120 6.14 27.87 -16.55
N VAL A 121 6.20 26.95 -15.58
CA VAL A 121 5.76 27.20 -14.18
C VAL A 121 6.91 27.22 -13.17
N ARG A 122 8.12 26.81 -13.52
CA ARG A 122 9.26 26.68 -12.57
C ARG A 122 9.74 27.96 -11.89
N ARG A 123 9.23 29.12 -12.32
CA ARG A 123 9.47 30.46 -11.73
C ARG A 123 8.26 31.03 -10.98
N ASP A 124 7.12 30.34 -11.01
CA ASP A 124 5.86 30.79 -10.43
C ASP A 124 5.48 29.85 -9.27
N ARG A 125 5.70 30.31 -8.03
CA ARG A 125 5.50 29.51 -6.81
C ARG A 125 4.06 29.01 -6.68
N GLN A 126 3.08 29.82 -7.08
CA GLN A 126 1.66 29.46 -6.96
C GLN A 126 1.29 28.38 -7.98
N LYS A 127 1.69 28.55 -9.24
CA LYS A 127 1.42 27.55 -10.29
C LYS A 127 2.20 26.26 -10.07
N PHE A 128 3.40 26.36 -9.52
CA PHE A 128 4.20 25.19 -9.20
C PHE A 128 3.50 24.25 -8.21
N GLY A 129 2.81 24.79 -7.19
CA GLY A 129 2.05 23.98 -6.23
C GLY A 129 0.96 23.12 -6.89
N MET A 130 0.24 23.68 -7.87
CA MET A 130 -0.76 22.94 -8.65
C MET A 130 -0.10 21.89 -9.56
N PHE A 131 0.97 22.30 -10.25
CA PHE A 131 1.73 21.42 -11.13
C PHE A 131 2.29 20.18 -10.41
N TYR A 132 2.76 20.34 -9.17
CA TYR A 132 3.28 19.23 -8.38
C TYR A 132 2.23 18.12 -8.17
N GLN A 133 0.95 18.48 -8.00
CA GLN A 133 -0.14 17.51 -7.89
C GLN A 133 -0.34 16.73 -9.19
N GLU A 134 -0.11 17.35 -10.35
CA GLU A 134 -0.23 16.72 -11.67
C GLU A 134 0.90 15.72 -11.98
N ILE A 135 2.05 15.84 -11.32
CA ILE A 135 3.16 14.87 -11.46
C ILE A 135 2.92 13.60 -10.65
N GLN A 136 2.15 13.67 -9.55
CA GLN A 136 1.94 12.54 -8.64
C GLN A 136 1.51 11.24 -9.35
N PRO A 137 0.58 11.25 -10.33
CA PRO A 137 0.23 10.04 -11.08
C PRO A 137 1.41 9.39 -11.82
N LEU A 138 2.35 10.17 -12.37
CA LEU A 138 3.53 9.65 -13.05
C LEU A 138 4.49 8.97 -12.06
N GLN A 139 4.71 9.58 -10.90
CA GLN A 139 5.50 8.98 -9.82
C GLN A 139 4.89 7.65 -9.38
N GLN A 140 3.57 7.63 -9.16
CA GLN A 140 2.85 6.43 -8.77
C GLN A 140 2.90 5.35 -9.85
N ALA A 141 2.77 5.72 -11.13
CA ALA A 141 2.87 4.77 -12.24
C ALA A 141 4.25 4.11 -12.29
N LEU A 142 5.33 4.88 -12.13
CA LEU A 142 6.68 4.35 -12.13
C LEU A 142 6.95 3.47 -10.89
N GLN A 143 6.46 3.87 -9.71
CA GLN A 143 6.62 3.11 -8.46
C GLN A 143 5.86 1.78 -8.48
N ARG A 144 4.62 1.77 -9.02
CA ARG A 144 3.81 0.55 -9.18
C ARG A 144 4.32 -0.35 -10.31
N GLY A 145 5.07 0.22 -11.25
CA GLY A 145 5.48 -0.43 -12.49
C GLY A 145 4.47 -0.23 -13.62
N LEU A 146 4.95 -0.17 -14.85
CA LEU A 146 4.13 0.18 -16.03
C LEU A 146 3.29 -0.98 -16.58
N PHE A 147 3.54 -2.21 -16.12
CA PHE A 147 2.99 -3.45 -16.69
C PHE A 147 1.83 -4.05 -15.87
N GLY A 148 1.08 -3.21 -15.15
CA GLY A 148 -0.10 -3.62 -14.36
C GLY A 148 -1.34 -3.92 -15.21
N ASP A 149 -2.48 -4.25 -14.59
CA ASP A 149 -3.70 -4.74 -15.27
C ASP A 149 -4.28 -3.80 -16.36
N GLY A 150 -4.04 -2.49 -16.24
CA GLY A 150 -4.49 -1.49 -17.22
C GLY A 150 -3.56 -1.30 -18.44
N SER A 151 -2.36 -1.90 -18.42
CA SER A 151 -1.31 -1.73 -19.43
C SER A 151 -1.63 -2.42 -20.76
N LEU A 152 -0.99 -1.97 -21.85
CA LEU A 152 -1.06 -2.67 -23.13
C LEU A 152 -0.47 -4.07 -23.01
N PHE A 153 0.61 -4.24 -22.24
CA PHE A 153 1.20 -5.54 -21.94
C PHE A 153 0.18 -6.49 -21.33
N ALA A 154 -0.47 -6.12 -20.22
CA ALA A 154 -1.43 -6.99 -19.54
C ALA A 154 -2.63 -7.35 -20.44
N LYS A 155 -3.13 -6.40 -21.24
CA LYS A 155 -4.18 -6.66 -22.23
C LYS A 155 -3.71 -7.60 -23.33
N THR A 156 -2.45 -7.47 -23.76
CA THR A 156 -1.85 -8.32 -24.80
C THR A 156 -1.61 -9.73 -24.29
N VAL A 157 -1.18 -9.90 -23.03
CA VAL A 157 -1.08 -11.23 -22.38
C VAL A 157 -2.41 -11.97 -22.48
N LYS A 158 -3.50 -11.36 -22.01
CA LYS A 158 -4.84 -11.98 -22.04
C LYS A 158 -5.32 -12.38 -23.43
N LYS A 159 -4.87 -11.69 -24.48
CA LYS A 159 -5.27 -11.93 -25.87
C LYS A 159 -4.31 -12.82 -26.66
N SER A 160 -3.07 -12.98 -26.20
CA SER A 160 -2.01 -13.65 -26.96
C SER A 160 -1.73 -15.05 -26.47
N LEU A 161 -2.06 -15.36 -25.22
CA LEU A 161 -1.96 -16.72 -24.68
C LEU A 161 -3.10 -17.59 -25.21
N ASP A 162 -2.81 -18.86 -25.49
CA ASP A 162 -3.85 -19.87 -25.64
C ASP A 162 -4.44 -20.26 -24.28
N ASP A 163 -5.50 -21.09 -24.29
CA ASP A 163 -6.23 -21.47 -23.07
C ASP A 163 -5.32 -22.18 -22.05
N GLY A 164 -4.43 -23.07 -22.50
CA GLY A 164 -3.52 -23.79 -21.62
C GLY A 164 -2.48 -22.87 -20.98
N GLN A 165 -1.93 -21.95 -21.77
CA GLN A 165 -1.02 -20.92 -21.31
C GLN A 165 -1.68 -19.94 -20.33
N ALA A 166 -2.93 -19.55 -20.59
CA ALA A 166 -3.71 -18.66 -19.73
C ALA A 166 -3.94 -19.29 -18.36
N VAL A 167 -4.36 -20.56 -18.30
CA VAL A 167 -4.54 -21.30 -17.04
C VAL A 167 -3.23 -21.37 -16.24
N ALA A 168 -2.10 -21.68 -16.88
CA ALA A 168 -0.81 -21.74 -16.22
C ALA A 168 -0.38 -20.36 -15.66
N PHE A 169 -0.60 -19.30 -16.42
CA PHE A 169 -0.31 -17.94 -15.99
C PHE A 169 -1.20 -17.49 -14.83
N ASP A 170 -2.49 -17.81 -14.86
CA ASP A 170 -3.42 -17.49 -13.79
C ASP A 170 -3.10 -18.24 -12.49
N ALA A 171 -2.71 -19.52 -12.58
CA ALA A 171 -2.25 -20.29 -11.43
C ALA A 171 -1.01 -19.66 -10.77
N LEU A 172 -0.03 -19.23 -11.57
CA LEU A 172 1.15 -18.51 -11.09
C LEU A 172 0.77 -17.18 -10.40
N ASN A 173 -0.14 -16.41 -11.01
CA ASN A 173 -0.61 -15.15 -10.42
C ASN A 173 -1.36 -15.40 -9.11
N ALA A 174 -2.17 -16.45 -9.03
CA ALA A 174 -2.86 -16.85 -7.80
C ALA A 174 -1.86 -17.21 -6.70
N GLN A 175 -0.83 -18.00 -7.01
CA GLN A 175 0.24 -18.34 -6.07
C GLN A 175 0.97 -17.10 -5.55
N ARG A 176 1.29 -16.13 -6.43
CA ARG A 176 1.91 -14.87 -6.00
C ARG A 176 1.00 -14.05 -5.09
N ARG A 177 -0.29 -13.94 -5.43
CA ARG A 177 -1.27 -13.23 -4.58
C ARG A 177 -1.34 -13.87 -3.20
N GLN A 178 -1.35 -15.21 -3.13
CA GLN A 178 -1.33 -15.94 -1.88
C GLN A 178 -0.05 -15.69 -1.07
N PHE A 179 1.12 -15.80 -1.70
CA PHE A 179 2.40 -15.54 -1.04
C PHE A 179 2.49 -14.09 -0.52
N GLN A 180 2.08 -13.12 -1.33
CA GLN A 180 2.04 -11.71 -0.92
C GLN A 180 1.05 -11.45 0.21
N ARG A 181 -0.10 -12.17 0.24
CA ARG A 181 -1.04 -12.12 1.35
C ARG A 181 -0.38 -12.66 2.62
N GLN A 182 0.24 -13.84 2.56
CA GLN A 182 0.94 -14.45 3.69
C GLN A 182 2.07 -13.57 4.24
N ALA A 183 2.91 -13.00 3.36
CA ALA A 183 4.00 -12.11 3.78
C ALA A 183 3.46 -10.84 4.48
N ARG A 184 2.35 -10.28 3.99
CA ARG A 184 1.69 -9.13 4.62
C ARG A 184 1.12 -9.48 6.00
N LEU A 185 0.45 -10.62 6.11
CA LEU A 185 -0.04 -11.14 7.39
C LEU A 185 1.11 -11.38 8.38
N GLY A 186 2.20 -11.99 7.93
CA GLY A 186 3.39 -12.19 8.77
C GLY A 186 3.94 -10.87 9.32
N ARG A 187 4.06 -9.84 8.48
CA ARG A 187 4.51 -8.50 8.93
C ARG A 187 3.57 -7.87 9.95
N LEU A 188 2.26 -7.99 9.73
CA LEU A 188 1.25 -7.52 10.67
C LEU A 188 1.39 -8.22 12.03
N LEU A 189 1.52 -9.55 12.03
CA LEU A 189 1.63 -10.34 13.24
C LEU A 189 2.90 -9.99 14.02
N VAL A 190 4.04 -9.77 13.35
CA VAL A 190 5.26 -9.28 14.00
C VAL A 190 5.05 -7.91 14.65
N THR A 191 4.26 -7.05 14.03
CA THR A 191 3.98 -5.71 14.57
C THR A 191 3.08 -5.79 15.81
N LEU A 192 2.05 -6.65 15.78
CA LEU A 192 1.19 -6.92 16.92
C LEU A 192 1.94 -7.64 18.05
N ASP A 193 2.74 -8.64 17.73
CA ASP A 193 3.59 -9.38 18.67
C ASP A 193 4.54 -8.43 19.41
N HIS A 194 5.16 -7.48 18.72
CA HIS A 194 6.00 -6.46 19.37
C HIS A 194 5.21 -5.55 20.32
N SER A 195 3.92 -5.36 20.08
CA SER A 195 3.08 -4.44 20.84
C SER A 195 2.43 -5.10 22.08
N VAL A 196 2.06 -6.37 22.00
CA VAL A 196 1.32 -7.07 23.08
C VAL A 196 1.99 -8.37 23.56
N GLY A 197 3.06 -8.84 22.91
CA GLY A 197 3.78 -10.06 23.26
C GLY A 197 2.94 -11.32 23.04
N LEU A 198 2.74 -11.73 21.78
CA LEU A 198 1.92 -12.88 21.42
C LEU A 198 2.71 -14.18 21.56
N ASP A 199 2.14 -15.18 22.20
CA ASP A 199 2.72 -16.52 22.14
C ASP A 199 2.50 -17.19 20.76
N GLN A 200 2.96 -18.43 20.62
CA GLN A 200 2.84 -19.18 19.36
C GLN A 200 1.40 -19.61 19.05
N ASP A 201 0.63 -20.03 20.05
CA ASP A 201 -0.77 -20.46 19.87
C ASP A 201 -1.65 -19.26 19.50
N GLN A 202 -1.49 -18.14 20.21
CA GLN A 202 -2.17 -16.88 19.92
C GLN A 202 -1.89 -16.40 18.50
N ARG A 203 -0.63 -16.46 18.06
CA ARG A 203 -0.25 -16.13 16.68
C ARG A 203 -0.94 -17.01 15.66
N GLN A 204 -1.01 -18.32 15.88
CA GLN A 204 -1.66 -19.25 14.97
C GLN A 204 -3.17 -19.00 14.90
N ARG A 205 -3.83 -18.84 16.05
CA ARG A 205 -5.27 -18.57 16.14
C ARG A 205 -5.63 -17.23 15.51
N LEU A 206 -4.85 -16.18 15.76
CA LEU A 206 -5.04 -14.87 15.14
C LEU A 206 -4.80 -14.92 13.63
N THR A 207 -3.77 -15.64 13.16
CA THR A 207 -3.52 -15.84 11.72
C THR A 207 -4.71 -16.49 11.05
N LYS A 208 -5.23 -17.58 11.65
CA LYS A 208 -6.40 -18.31 11.15
C LYS A 208 -7.61 -17.39 11.07
N LEU A 209 -7.92 -16.68 12.16
CA LEU A 209 -9.02 -15.72 12.21
C LEU A 209 -8.88 -14.65 11.11
N ILE A 210 -7.70 -14.06 10.93
CA ILE A 210 -7.50 -13.03 9.90
C ILE A 210 -7.68 -13.62 8.49
N VAL A 211 -7.20 -14.84 8.24
CA VAL A 211 -7.34 -15.48 6.92
C VAL A 211 -8.80 -15.80 6.59
N GLU A 212 -9.58 -16.25 7.58
CA GLU A 212 -10.98 -16.66 7.42
C GLU A 212 -11.94 -15.47 7.38
N GLU A 213 -11.74 -14.48 8.24
CA GLU A 213 -12.73 -13.42 8.50
C GLU A 213 -12.38 -12.07 7.86
N THR A 214 -11.19 -11.93 7.24
CA THR A 214 -10.79 -10.67 6.60
C THR A 214 -10.50 -10.82 5.11
N ARG A 215 -10.86 -9.78 4.36
CA ARG A 215 -10.57 -9.63 2.94
C ARG A 215 -9.21 -8.95 2.77
N SER A 216 -8.50 -9.36 1.70
CA SER A 216 -7.27 -8.68 1.31
C SER A 216 -7.59 -7.25 0.85
N PRO A 217 -6.75 -6.25 1.16
CA PRO A 217 -6.94 -4.91 0.64
C PRO A 217 -6.89 -4.94 -0.89
N ILE A 218 -7.69 -4.08 -1.53
CA ILE A 218 -7.82 -4.02 -3.01
C ILE A 218 -6.45 -3.81 -3.65
N ARG A 219 -5.63 -2.99 -3.00
CA ARG A 219 -4.29 -2.63 -3.42
C ARG A 219 -3.34 -2.64 -2.23
N PRO A 220 -2.09 -3.12 -2.39
CA PRO A 220 -1.07 -3.00 -1.35
C PRO A 220 -0.84 -1.54 -0.96
N SER A 221 -0.70 -1.28 0.32
CA SER A 221 -0.59 0.05 0.90
C SER A 221 0.32 0.07 2.13
N SER A 222 0.87 1.23 2.48
CA SER A 222 1.48 1.43 3.80
C SER A 222 0.46 1.27 4.94
N TYR A 223 -0.83 1.36 4.63
CA TYR A 223 -1.94 1.21 5.57
C TYR A 223 -2.48 -0.21 5.70
N ASP A 224 -1.84 -1.22 5.10
CA ASP A 224 -2.31 -2.62 5.13
C ASP A 224 -2.60 -3.12 6.56
N LEU A 225 -1.79 -2.72 7.55
CA LEU A 225 -2.01 -3.05 8.96
C LEU A 225 -3.37 -2.56 9.45
N TYR A 226 -3.64 -1.28 9.24
CA TYR A 226 -4.88 -0.66 9.69
C TYR A 226 -6.09 -1.19 8.91
N CYS A 227 -5.94 -1.61 7.65
CA CYS A 227 -7.02 -2.27 6.91
C CYS A 227 -7.46 -3.57 7.59
N VAL A 228 -6.52 -4.35 8.12
CA VAL A 228 -6.84 -5.57 8.86
C VAL A 228 -7.42 -5.23 10.24
N LEU A 229 -6.86 -4.25 10.95
CA LEU A 229 -7.39 -3.83 12.26
C LEU A 229 -8.82 -3.29 12.17
N ILE A 230 -9.15 -2.52 11.14
CA ILE A 230 -10.52 -2.02 10.91
C ILE A 230 -11.50 -3.17 10.63
N GLN A 231 -11.04 -4.22 9.93
CA GLN A 231 -11.86 -5.41 9.68
C GLN A 231 -12.03 -6.24 10.95
N LEU A 232 -10.96 -6.47 11.70
CA LEU A 232 -11.04 -7.13 13.01
C LEU A 232 -11.95 -6.37 13.98
N ALA A 233 -11.92 -5.04 13.98
CA ALA A 233 -12.75 -4.20 14.86
C ALA A 233 -14.26 -4.24 14.53
N GLN A 234 -14.65 -4.92 13.44
CA GLN A 234 -16.03 -5.18 13.05
C GLN A 234 -16.50 -6.58 13.43
N LEU A 235 -15.59 -7.49 13.78
CA LEU A 235 -15.97 -8.82 14.24
C LEU A 235 -16.55 -8.76 15.66
N PRO A 236 -17.47 -9.68 16.01
CA PRO A 236 -17.95 -9.85 17.37
C PRO A 236 -16.80 -10.07 18.37
N GLU A 237 -16.87 -9.43 19.54
CA GLU A 237 -15.80 -9.47 20.56
C GLU A 237 -15.50 -10.91 21.03
N ASP A 238 -16.52 -11.75 21.15
CA ASP A 238 -16.41 -13.15 21.55
C ASP A 238 -15.60 -14.02 20.58
N ARG A 239 -15.40 -13.58 19.33
CA ARG A 239 -14.54 -14.27 18.35
C ARG A 239 -13.07 -13.94 18.56
N ILE A 240 -12.76 -12.70 18.94
CA ILE A 240 -11.38 -12.20 18.99
C ILE A 240 -10.80 -12.29 20.39
N LYS A 241 -11.58 -11.88 21.41
CA LYS A 241 -11.13 -11.81 22.81
C LYS A 241 -10.55 -13.12 23.32
N PRO A 242 -11.11 -14.32 23.05
CA PRO A 242 -10.56 -15.58 23.56
C PRO A 242 -9.17 -15.95 23.02
N ILE A 243 -8.64 -15.21 22.05
CA ILE A 243 -7.28 -15.38 21.55
C ILE A 243 -6.27 -14.72 22.49
N PHE A 244 -6.67 -13.73 23.28
CA PHE A 244 -5.77 -12.91 24.08
C PHE A 244 -6.00 -13.12 25.58
N HIS A 245 -4.96 -12.89 26.37
CA HIS A 245 -5.11 -12.68 27.81
C HIS A 245 -5.74 -11.30 28.09
N ASP A 246 -6.32 -11.09 29.27
CA ASP A 246 -7.04 -9.84 29.59
C ASP A 246 -6.16 -8.58 29.43
N SER A 247 -4.88 -8.66 29.82
CA SER A 247 -3.93 -7.55 29.66
C SER A 247 -3.62 -7.23 28.20
N GLN A 248 -3.46 -8.27 27.36
CA GLN A 248 -3.25 -8.12 25.93
C GLN A 248 -4.53 -7.61 25.24
N TRP A 249 -5.70 -8.11 25.65
CA TRP A 249 -6.99 -7.71 25.11
C TRP A 249 -7.23 -6.21 25.28
N LEU A 250 -6.90 -5.66 26.45
CA LEU A 250 -7.03 -4.22 26.68
C LEU A 250 -6.24 -3.40 25.65
N ALA A 251 -4.99 -3.79 25.37
CA ALA A 251 -4.14 -3.14 24.37
C ALA A 251 -4.67 -3.33 22.94
N ILE A 252 -5.10 -4.55 22.58
CA ILE A 252 -5.70 -4.84 21.28
C ILE A 252 -6.98 -4.04 21.08
N HIS A 253 -7.88 -4.01 22.06
CA HIS A 253 -9.13 -3.26 22.02
C HIS A 253 -8.87 -1.77 21.78
N GLN A 254 -7.87 -1.19 22.46
CA GLN A 254 -7.46 0.19 22.22
C GLN A 254 -6.94 0.41 20.79
N LEU A 255 -6.11 -0.49 20.27
CA LEU A 255 -5.62 -0.43 18.88
C LEU A 255 -6.77 -0.54 17.86
N LEU A 256 -7.73 -1.45 18.09
CA LEU A 256 -8.91 -1.62 17.25
C LEU A 256 -9.77 -0.34 17.25
N ALA A 257 -10.01 0.25 18.42
CA ALA A 257 -10.75 1.50 18.54
C ALA A 257 -10.05 2.66 17.80
N GLN A 258 -8.73 2.81 17.95
CA GLN A 258 -7.95 3.83 17.24
C GLN A 258 -7.96 3.63 15.72
N SER A 259 -7.92 2.37 15.26
CA SER A 259 -7.92 2.06 13.82
C SER A 259 -9.17 2.58 13.10
N LYS A 260 -10.32 2.67 13.80
CA LYS A 260 -11.59 3.17 13.22
C LYS A 260 -11.47 4.61 12.70
N ALA A 261 -10.63 5.44 13.30
CA ALA A 261 -10.38 6.81 12.84
C ALA A 261 -9.76 6.87 11.43
N TYR A 262 -9.02 5.82 11.03
CA TYR A 262 -8.39 5.74 9.71
C TYR A 262 -9.34 5.28 8.60
N LYS A 263 -10.55 4.81 8.94
CA LYS A 263 -11.50 4.24 7.98
C LYS A 263 -11.84 5.22 6.85
N GLN A 264 -12.09 6.49 7.18
CA GLN A 264 -12.45 7.50 6.18
C GLN A 264 -11.29 7.80 5.21
N ILE A 265 -10.06 7.90 5.73
CA ILE A 265 -8.86 8.14 4.90
C ILE A 265 -8.68 6.98 3.92
N MET A 266 -8.82 5.73 4.38
CA MET A 266 -8.65 4.57 3.51
C MET A 266 -9.74 4.40 2.46
N ARG A 267 -10.98 4.76 2.79
CA ARG A 267 -12.07 4.79 1.80
C ARG A 267 -11.76 5.81 0.70
N ARG A 268 -11.32 7.02 1.08
CA ARG A 268 -10.89 8.05 0.12
C ARG A 268 -9.72 7.58 -0.74
N GLU A 269 -8.80 6.81 -0.17
CA GLU A 269 -7.71 6.19 -0.92
C GLU A 269 -8.14 4.93 -1.69
N GLY A 270 -9.36 4.40 -1.53
CA GLY A 270 -9.77 3.17 -2.20
C GLY A 270 -8.90 1.95 -1.86
N VAL A 271 -8.38 1.89 -0.63
CA VAL A 271 -7.57 0.75 -0.15
C VAL A 271 -8.47 -0.29 0.53
N LEU A 272 -9.50 0.17 1.24
CA LEU A 272 -10.47 -0.72 1.87
C LEU A 272 -11.24 -1.50 0.79
N PRO A 273 -11.47 -2.81 0.99
CA PRO A 273 -12.42 -3.57 0.19
C PRO A 273 -13.76 -2.81 0.15
N GLY A 274 -14.38 -2.73 -1.03
CA GLY A 274 -15.65 -2.01 -1.17
C GLY A 274 -16.69 -2.57 -0.21
N GLU A 275 -17.38 -1.68 0.51
CA GLU A 275 -18.60 -2.01 1.26
C GLU A 275 -19.78 -2.05 0.29
N SER A 276 -19.67 -2.84 -0.79
CA SER A 276 -20.84 -3.01 -1.66
C SER A 276 -21.96 -3.61 -0.81
N PRO A 277 -23.15 -2.97 -0.73
CA PRO A 277 -24.30 -3.52 -0.01
C PRO A 277 -24.64 -4.95 -0.48
N ASP A 278 -24.33 -5.24 -1.74
CA ASP A 278 -24.63 -6.51 -2.41
C ASP A 278 -23.55 -7.59 -2.19
N GLU A 279 -22.43 -7.24 -1.54
CA GLU A 279 -21.34 -8.17 -1.26
C GLU A 279 -21.05 -8.18 0.24
N PRO A 280 -22.02 -8.64 1.06
CA PRO A 280 -21.97 -8.54 2.52
C PRO A 280 -20.60 -8.97 3.05
N TRP A 281 -20.03 -8.10 3.88
CA TRP A 281 -18.74 -8.25 4.55
C TRP A 281 -18.56 -9.63 5.21
N ALA A 282 -19.66 -10.20 5.67
CA ALA A 282 -19.76 -11.52 6.24
C ALA A 282 -20.02 -12.57 5.14
N VAL A 283 -19.21 -13.63 5.11
CA VAL A 283 -19.82 -14.95 4.96
C VAL A 283 -20.88 -14.95 6.05
N ALA A 284 -22.17 -14.93 5.69
CA ALA A 284 -23.25 -15.00 6.65
C ALA A 284 -23.14 -16.35 7.37
N ILE A 285 -22.27 -16.42 8.38
CA ILE A 285 -22.27 -17.49 9.36
C ILE A 285 -23.37 -17.04 10.30
N ASP A 286 -24.57 -17.48 9.96
CA ASP A 286 -25.72 -17.46 10.85
C ASP A 286 -25.29 -18.17 12.15
N PRO A 287 -25.13 -17.45 13.28
CA PRO A 287 -24.76 -18.08 14.54
C PRO A 287 -25.85 -19.03 15.05
N GLU A 288 -27.03 -19.04 14.41
CA GLU A 288 -28.17 -19.90 14.69
C GLU A 288 -28.45 -20.93 13.60
N ALA A 289 -27.53 -21.21 12.66
CA ALA A 289 -27.73 -22.31 11.71
C ALA A 289 -28.04 -23.61 12.51
N PRO A 290 -29.26 -24.16 12.39
CA PRO A 290 -29.73 -25.20 13.29
C PRO A 290 -28.83 -26.41 13.14
N LYS A 291 -28.40 -26.98 14.27
CA LYS A 291 -27.80 -28.32 14.33
C LYS A 291 -28.64 -29.21 13.44
N SER A 292 -28.09 -29.61 12.28
CA SER A 292 -28.77 -30.54 11.39
C SER A 292 -29.11 -31.76 12.24
N ALA A 293 -30.40 -31.97 12.48
CA ALA A 293 -30.92 -33.12 13.19
C ALA A 293 -30.60 -34.37 12.36
N SER A 294 -29.40 -34.91 12.54
CA SER A 294 -29.09 -36.30 12.23
C SER A 294 -29.57 -37.14 13.39
N ASP A 295 -30.89 -37.16 13.61
CA ASP A 295 -31.52 -38.07 14.56
C ASP A 295 -32.40 -39.05 13.79
N GLY A 296 -31.90 -40.28 13.71
CA GLY A 296 -32.72 -41.48 13.87
C GLY A 296 -33.78 -41.77 12.83
N LYS A 297 -33.38 -42.16 11.61
CA LYS A 297 -34.17 -43.17 10.88
C LYS A 297 -33.76 -44.55 11.41
N LYS A 298 -34.46 -45.00 12.46
CA LYS A 298 -34.57 -46.43 12.77
C LYS A 298 -35.47 -47.05 11.69
N SER A 299 -34.92 -47.98 10.93
CA SER A 299 -35.66 -48.88 10.07
C SER A 299 -36.20 -50.00 10.94
N ASP A 300 -37.52 -50.16 10.98
CA ASP A 300 -38.19 -51.44 11.25
C ASP A 300 -38.46 -52.14 9.90
#